data_AF-M0PE99-F1
#
_entry.id   AF-M0PE99-F1
#
_cell.length_a   1.000
_cell.length_b   1.000
_cell.length_c   1.000
_cell.angle_alpha   90.00
_cell.angle_beta   90.00
_cell.angle_gamma   90.00
#
_symmetry.space_group_name_H-M   'P 1'
#
loop_
_entity.id
_entity.type
_entity.pdbx_description
1 polymer ?
#
loop_
_entity_poly.entity_id
_entity_poly.type
_entity_poly.pdbx_seq_one_letter_code
_entity_poly.pdbx_strand_id
1 'polypeptide(L)'
;MTGALAIGGSARVWAAIVAIGLATYGFRLSFIHLFGRIDEVPESVKRPLRFVPPAVLAALVLPDLVTIRPSVVATLADERLIAGVVAGAVAWRTENVFATISVGMVTLWLFRFVVFA
;
A
#
# COMPACT_ATOMS: atom_id res chain seq x y z
N MET A 1 -33.47 10.74 -25.10
CA MET A 1 -32.98 11.98 -24.45
C MET A 1 -31.66 11.68 -23.74
N THR A 2 -30.57 11.45 -24.49
CA THR A 2 -29.38 10.71 -24.00
C THR A 2 -28.03 11.39 -24.30
N GLY A 3 -27.98 12.70 -24.61
CA GLY A 3 -26.76 13.32 -25.17
C GLY A 3 -25.98 14.33 -24.33
N ALA A 4 -26.50 14.85 -23.21
CA ALA A 4 -26.00 16.12 -22.67
C ALA A 4 -25.03 16.05 -21.46
N LEU A 5 -24.85 14.89 -20.82
CA LEU A 5 -24.05 14.80 -19.57
C LEU A 5 -22.64 14.22 -19.75
N ALA A 6 -22.31 13.65 -20.92
CA ALA A 6 -21.00 13.06 -21.18
C ALA A 6 -19.87 14.12 -21.30
N ILE A 7 -20.19 15.33 -21.76
CA ILE A 7 -19.18 16.39 -21.99
C ILE A 7 -18.67 16.94 -20.64
N GLY A 8 -19.55 17.12 -19.66
CA GLY A 8 -19.18 17.57 -18.32
C GLY A 8 -18.38 16.55 -17.52
N GLY A 9 -18.62 15.24 -17.74
CA GLY A 9 -17.81 14.17 -17.16
C GLY A 9 -16.45 14.04 -17.85
N SER A 10 -16.42 14.11 -19.18
CA SER A 10 -15.19 13.98 -19.96
C SER A 10 -14.21 15.13 -19.69
N ALA A 11 -14.68 16.38 -19.65
CA ALA A 11 -13.83 17.52 -19.31
C ALA A 11 -13.24 17.41 -17.90
N ARG A 12 -14.03 16.90 -16.93
CA ARG A 12 -13.54 16.62 -15.56
C ARG A 12 -12.49 15.51 -15.53
N VAL A 13 -12.67 14.45 -16.31
CA VAL A 13 -11.68 13.36 -16.43
C VAL A 13 -10.39 13.86 -17.08
N TRP A 14 -10.49 14.63 -18.17
CA TRP A 14 -9.31 15.24 -18.80
C TRP A 14 -8.58 16.21 -17.87
N ALA A 15 -9.32 17.05 -17.14
CA ALA A 15 -8.74 17.93 -16.13
C ALA A 15 -8.05 17.13 -15.01
N ALA A 16 -8.64 16.02 -14.54
CA ALA A 16 -8.04 15.14 -13.55
C ALA A 16 -6.78 14.45 -14.08
N ILE A 17 -6.79 13.95 -15.33
CA ILE A 17 -5.62 13.34 -15.97
C ILE A 17 -4.47 14.35 -16.06
N VAL A 18 -4.74 15.57 -16.54
CA VAL A 18 -3.73 16.62 -16.65
C VAL A 18 -3.22 17.02 -15.27
N ALA A 19 -4.11 17.19 -14.28
CA ALA A 19 -3.71 17.54 -12.91
C ALA A 19 -2.84 16.46 -12.25
N ILE A 20 -3.23 15.18 -12.35
CA ILE A 20 -2.46 14.04 -11.82
C ILE A 20 -1.13 13.91 -12.58
N GLY A 21 -1.14 14.07 -13.90
CA GLY A 21 0.05 14.05 -14.73
C GLY A 21 1.04 15.14 -14.32
N LEU A 22 0.56 16.38 -14.17
CA LEU A 22 1.37 17.52 -13.75
C LEU A 22 1.91 17.35 -12.33
N ALA A 23 1.09 16.84 -11.41
CA ALA A 23 1.51 16.54 -10.04
C ALA A 23 2.60 15.45 -10.00
N THR A 24 2.39 14.33 -10.71
CA THR A 24 3.35 13.22 -10.77
C THR A 24 4.67 13.65 -11.39
N TYR A 25 4.60 14.39 -12.50
CA TYR A 25 5.78 14.90 -13.19
C TYR A 25 6.48 15.99 -12.37
N GLY A 26 5.72 16.83 -11.67
CA GLY A 26 6.20 17.83 -10.73
C GLY A 26 6.98 17.19 -9.59
N PHE A 27 6.44 16.16 -8.94
CA PHE A 27 7.19 15.40 -7.93
C PHE A 27 8.47 14.80 -8.51
N ARG A 28 8.43 14.22 -9.71
CA ARG A 28 9.62 13.66 -10.38
C ARG A 28 10.67 14.72 -10.69
N LEU A 29 10.25 15.87 -11.23
CA LEU A 29 11.11 17.00 -11.56
C LEU A 29 11.67 17.68 -10.32
N SER A 30 10.92 17.75 -9.21
CA SER A 30 11.41 18.28 -7.95
C SER A 30 12.62 17.48 -7.45
N PHE A 31 12.61 16.15 -7.56
CA PHE A 31 13.79 15.34 -7.25
C PHE A 31 14.97 15.67 -8.20
N ILE A 32 14.74 15.70 -9.51
CA ILE A 32 15.80 15.94 -10.51
C ILE A 32 16.40 17.36 -10.40
N HIS A 33 15.57 18.38 -10.20
CA HIS A 33 16.01 19.76 -10.04
C HIS A 33 16.74 19.99 -8.71
N LEU A 34 16.35 19.27 -7.65
CA LEU A 34 17.04 19.30 -6.35
C LEU A 34 18.41 18.61 -6.42
N PHE A 35 18.55 17.54 -7.23
CA PHE A 35 19.83 16.89 -7.52
C PHE A 35 20.79 17.76 -8.35
N GLY A 36 20.28 18.72 -9.13
CA GLY A 36 21.10 19.61 -9.98
C GLY A 36 21.64 20.87 -9.29
N ARG A 37 21.24 21.15 -8.04
CA ARG A 37 21.68 22.36 -7.29
C ARG A 37 22.43 22.03 -5.99
N ILE A 38 22.45 20.76 -5.56
CA ILE A 38 23.07 20.33 -4.31
C ILE A 38 23.96 19.12 -4.63
N ASP A 39 25.23 19.37 -4.94
CA ASP A 39 26.24 18.34 -5.28
C ASP A 39 26.44 17.28 -4.17
N GLU A 40 25.97 17.53 -2.94
CA GLU A 40 25.96 16.56 -1.85
C GLU A 40 24.60 16.54 -1.13
N VAL A 41 23.74 15.58 -1.48
CA VAL A 41 22.51 15.32 -0.70
C VAL A 41 22.91 14.98 0.74
N PRO A 42 22.50 15.77 1.77
CA PRO A 42 22.86 15.52 3.16
C PRO A 42 22.41 14.13 3.59
N GLU A 43 23.29 13.38 4.26
CA GLU A 43 23.00 12.01 4.75
C GLU A 43 21.75 11.94 5.65
N SER A 44 21.40 13.05 6.31
CA SER A 44 20.19 13.22 7.12
C SER A 44 18.89 13.07 6.31
N VAL A 45 18.90 13.35 5.00
CA VAL A 45 17.72 13.26 4.12
C VAL A 45 17.70 11.92 3.36
N LYS A 46 18.86 11.39 2.97
CA LYS A 46 18.99 10.06 2.31
C LYS A 46 18.51 8.91 3.19
N ARG A 47 18.81 8.94 4.48
CA ARG A 47 18.41 7.88 5.43
C ARG A 47 16.89 7.66 5.47
N PRO A 48 16.05 8.69 5.74
CA PRO A 48 14.59 8.51 5.75
C PRO A 48 14.02 8.14 4.38
N LEU A 49 14.58 8.66 3.27
CA LEU A 49 14.14 8.31 1.91
C LEU A 49 14.25 6.81 1.60
N ARG A 50 15.25 6.11 2.14
CA ARG A 50 15.40 4.65 1.97
C ARG A 50 14.29 3.85 2.64
N PHE A 51 13.64 4.40 3.67
CA PHE A 51 12.54 3.75 4.38
C PHE A 51 11.17 4.08 3.80
N VAL A 52 11.08 4.99 2.81
CA VAL A 52 9.81 5.33 2.17
C VAL A 52 9.18 4.12 1.49
N PRO A 53 9.87 3.33 0.64
CA PRO A 53 9.24 2.18 -0.01
C PRO A 53 8.63 1.16 0.97
N PRO A 54 9.36 0.65 1.99
CA PRO A 54 8.77 -0.31 2.93
C PRO A 54 7.68 0.33 3.81
N ALA A 55 7.78 1.62 4.17
CA ALA A 55 6.75 2.30 4.95
C ALA A 55 5.44 2.46 4.16
N VAL A 56 5.52 2.79 2.88
CA VAL A 56 4.33 2.87 2.02
C VAL A 56 3.69 1.50 1.86
N LEU A 57 4.47 0.43 1.65
CA LEU A 57 3.93 -0.93 1.61
C LEU A 57 3.21 -1.30 2.91
N ALA A 58 3.80 -0.98 4.06
CA ALA A 58 3.16 -1.20 5.36
C ALA A 58 1.85 -0.41 5.49
N ALA A 59 1.84 0.87 5.07
CA ALA A 59 0.65 1.72 5.12
C ALA A 59 -0.47 1.25 4.18
N LEU A 60 -0.13 0.63 3.04
CA LEU A 60 -1.10 0.04 2.11
C LEU A 60 -1.68 -1.27 2.62
N VAL A 61 -0.85 -2.10 3.25
CA VAL A 61 -1.27 -3.42 3.76
C VAL A 61 -2.06 -3.31 5.07
N LEU A 62 -1.71 -2.36 5.94
CA LEU A 62 -2.35 -2.17 7.24
C LEU A 62 -3.89 -2.04 7.20
N PRO A 63 -4.52 -1.21 6.34
CA PRO A 63 -5.98 -1.13 6.28
C PRO A 63 -6.63 -2.40 5.74
N ASP A 64 -5.91 -3.19 4.92
CA ASP A 64 -6.41 -4.48 4.41
C ASP A 64 -6.40 -5.56 5.49
N LEU A 65 -5.43 -5.49 6.43
CA LEU A 65 -5.35 -6.36 7.61
C LEU A 65 -6.32 -5.95 8.72
N VAL A 66 -6.45 -4.65 8.97
CA VAL A 66 -7.29 -4.09 10.03
C VAL A 66 -8.64 -3.70 9.43
N THR A 67 -9.49 -4.70 9.18
CA THR A 67 -10.86 -4.42 8.76
C THR A 67 -11.66 -3.95 9.97
N ILE A 68 -12.07 -2.67 9.99
CA ILE A 68 -12.96 -2.15 11.05
C ILE A 68 -14.38 -2.71 10.79
N ARG A 69 -14.68 -3.90 11.31
CA ARG A 69 -16.04 -4.48 11.32
C ARG A 69 -16.86 -3.92 12.50
N PRO A 70 -18.20 -4.04 12.47
CA PRO A 70 -19.10 -3.47 13.48
C PRO A 70 -18.90 -3.99 14.91
N SER A 71 -18.17 -5.10 15.11
CA SER A 71 -17.89 -5.66 16.43
C SER A 71 -16.42 -6.01 16.61
N VAL A 72 -15.86 -5.62 17.75
CA VAL A 72 -14.45 -5.85 18.13
C VAL A 72 -14.11 -7.34 18.12
N VAL A 73 -15.05 -8.20 18.49
CA VAL A 73 -14.87 -9.67 18.49
C VAL A 73 -14.79 -10.23 17.06
N ALA A 74 -15.56 -9.69 16.11
CA ALA A 74 -15.48 -10.12 14.70
C ALA A 74 -14.22 -9.60 14.01
N THR A 75 -13.68 -8.46 14.45
CA THR A 75 -12.41 -7.92 13.96
C THR A 75 -11.20 -8.69 14.49
N LEU A 76 -11.22 -9.14 15.76
CA LEU A 76 -10.15 -9.97 16.33
C LEU A 76 -10.20 -11.43 15.84
N ALA A 77 -11.37 -11.94 15.50
CA ALA A 77 -11.55 -13.26 14.89
C ALA A 77 -11.40 -13.25 13.36
N ASP A 78 -11.06 -12.10 12.76
CA ASP A 78 -10.92 -12.00 11.31
C ASP A 78 -9.63 -12.73 10.88
N GLU A 79 -9.82 -13.73 10.01
CA GLU A 79 -8.80 -14.65 9.51
C GLU A 79 -7.59 -13.91 8.94
N ARG A 80 -7.82 -12.72 8.37
CA ARG A 80 -6.79 -11.88 7.73
C ARG A 80 -5.85 -11.27 8.76
N LEU A 81 -6.35 -10.91 9.95
CA LEU A 81 -5.52 -10.33 11.01
C LEU A 81 -4.59 -11.39 11.62
N ILE A 82 -5.13 -12.58 11.89
CA ILE A 82 -4.35 -13.72 12.41
C ILE A 82 -3.31 -14.16 11.37
N ALA A 83 -3.69 -14.30 10.10
CA ALA A 83 -2.76 -14.65 9.02
C ALA A 83 -1.66 -13.58 8.85
N GLY A 84 -2.00 -12.29 8.97
CA GLY A 84 -1.05 -11.19 8.91
C GLY A 84 -0.03 -11.22 10.06
N VAL A 85 -0.47 -11.49 11.30
CA VAL A 85 0.43 -11.60 12.47
C VAL A 85 1.36 -12.80 12.33
N VAL A 86 0.85 -13.96 11.91
CA VAL A 86 1.66 -15.17 11.69
C VAL A 86 2.68 -14.93 10.57
N ALA A 87 2.26 -14.32 9.46
CA ALA A 87 3.18 -13.96 8.37
C ALA A 87 4.26 -12.98 8.86
N GLY A 88 3.91 -11.97 9.65
CA GLY A 88 4.87 -11.03 10.24
C GLY A 88 5.89 -11.72 11.17
N ALA A 89 5.44 -12.66 12.01
CA ALA A 89 6.33 -13.43 12.88
C ALA A 89 7.31 -14.31 12.08
N VAL A 90 6.83 -14.95 11.00
CA VAL A 90 7.67 -15.76 10.10
C VAL A 90 8.66 -14.88 9.35
N ALA A 91 8.22 -13.72 8.85
CA ALA A 91 9.09 -12.77 8.16
C ALA A 91 10.27 -12.36 9.06
N TRP A 92 10.00 -12.07 10.33
CA TRP A 92 11.04 -11.72 11.30
C TRP A 92 12.00 -12.89 11.59
N ARG A 93 11.51 -14.13 11.55
CA ARG A 93 12.31 -15.32 11.87
C ARG A 93 13.14 -15.84 10.70
N THR A 94 12.59 -15.82 9.49
CA THR A 94 13.18 -16.46 8.30
C THR A 94 13.89 -15.51 7.37
N GLU A 95 13.65 -14.18 7.47
CA GLU A 95 14.18 -13.16 6.55
C GLU A 95 13.96 -13.51 5.06
N ASN A 96 13.02 -14.41 4.76
CA ASN A 96 12.77 -14.96 3.44
C ASN A 96 11.34 -14.64 2.99
N VAL A 97 11.26 -13.88 1.90
CA VAL A 97 9.99 -13.42 1.31
C VAL A 97 9.12 -14.60 0.87
N PHE A 98 9.71 -15.65 0.28
CA PHE A 98 8.96 -16.82 -0.17
C PHE A 98 8.37 -17.61 0.99
N ALA A 99 9.12 -17.77 2.08
CA ALA A 99 8.62 -18.43 3.28
C ALA A 99 7.47 -17.63 3.92
N THR A 100 7.60 -16.31 3.97
CA THR A 100 6.58 -15.39 4.49
C THR A 100 5.28 -15.50 3.70
N ILE A 101 5.36 -15.42 2.37
CA ILE A 101 4.18 -15.52 1.49
C ILE A 101 3.53 -16.90 1.64
N SER A 102 4.34 -17.97 1.59
CA SER A 102 3.83 -19.34 1.66
C SER A 102 3.12 -19.61 2.97
N VAL A 103 3.71 -19.23 4.11
CA VAL A 103 3.08 -19.45 5.42
C VAL A 103 1.82 -18.57 5.58
N GLY A 104 1.88 -17.29 5.20
CA GLY A 104 0.70 -16.41 5.28
C GLY A 104 -0.48 -16.94 4.45
N MET A 105 -0.19 -17.45 3.25
CA MET A 105 -1.19 -17.98 2.34
C MET A 105 -1.76 -19.32 2.84
N VAL A 106 -0.92 -20.20 3.40
CA VAL A 106 -1.34 -21.45 4.06
C VAL A 106 -2.20 -21.16 5.29
N THR A 107 -1.79 -20.23 6.16
CA THR A 107 -2.57 -19.85 7.35
C THR A 107 -3.93 -19.28 6.95
N LEU A 108 -3.98 -18.39 5.96
CA LEU A 108 -5.24 -17.82 5.46
C LEU A 108 -6.15 -18.92 4.91
N TRP A 109 -5.62 -19.83 4.10
CA TRP A 109 -6.39 -20.96 3.58
C TRP A 109 -6.89 -21.89 4.68
N LEU A 110 -6.05 -22.19 5.68
CA LEU A 110 -6.43 -23.06 6.78
C LEU A 110 -7.60 -22.47 7.55
N PHE A 111 -7.55 -21.17 7.89
CA PHE A 111 -8.65 -20.50 8.57
C PHE A 111 -9.91 -20.44 7.69
N ARG A 112 -9.76 -20.04 6.42
CA ARG A 112 -10.90 -19.86 5.50
C ARG A 112 -11.62 -21.15 5.14
N PHE A 113 -10.91 -22.27 5.00
CA PHE A 113 -11.48 -23.54 4.57
C PHE A 113 -11.73 -24.55 5.70
N VAL A 114 -10.98 -24.49 6.82
CA VAL A 114 -11.08 -25.49 7.90
C VAL A 114 -11.84 -24.94 9.11
N VAL A 115 -11.84 -23.62 9.35
CA VAL A 115 -12.51 -23.02 10.52
C VAL A 115 -13.91 -22.49 10.17
N PHE A 116 -14.14 -22.07 8.93
CA PHE A 116 -15.42 -21.48 8.46
C PHE A 116 -16.21 -22.35 7.47
N ALA A 117 -15.84 -23.63 7.28
CA ALA A 117 -16.66 -24.64 6.58
C ALA A 117 -17.52 -25.42 7.58
#